data_AF-A0A848MIP1-F1
#
_entry.id   AF-A0A848MIP1-F1
#
_cell.length_a   1.000
_cell.length_b   1.000
_cell.length_c   1.000
_cell.angle_alpha   90.00
_cell.angle_beta   90.00
_cell.angle_gamma   90.00
#
_symmetry.space_group_name_H-M   'P 1'
#
loop_
_entity.id
_entity.type
_entity.pdbx_description
1 polymer ?
#
loop_
_entity_poly.entity_id
_entity_poly.type
_entity_poly.pdbx_seq_one_letter_code
_entity_poly.pdbx_strand_id
1 'polypeptide(L)'
;MFFVEKYLMLSAIIFLTGCDIPSRGMVFPQDKENNLQFNCTGENVYLPALDPQADNWFKQARVLEKAKRPKDYAAIGALYRQAVDQGHYKAMRNLQNLLSQGLVKPLPGKRPSEEALEIVEKMIKMNIPSGYYAMGYYLENGYGVEPDKMASLAYYRKAADLGNPEGQYVIGRIFLSKNLGNDQKNLVYRPEIGKAMLICSANNGYGPAAYELANHYKLIDKNYKMATYYYQLGVRNGDYYSALNLQNSFQSPPPTDMIHYLNVTRDDERVHRYLLIKHEIGKNSSARFPDLDKIVPLPPAPLPKWDGSFEYKKGGK
;
A
#
# COMPACT_ATOMS: atom_id res chain seq x y z
N MET A 1 8.68 -6.64 85.73
CA MET A 1 8.23 -7.82 84.96
C MET A 1 6.85 -7.47 84.42
N PHE A 2 6.60 -7.75 83.14
CA PHE A 2 5.38 -7.48 82.35
C PHE A 2 5.21 -6.10 81.67
N PHE A 3 5.30 -6.17 80.33
CA PHE A 3 4.62 -5.46 79.23
C PHE A 3 3.56 -4.38 79.57
N VAL A 4 3.54 -3.31 78.76
CA VAL A 4 2.50 -3.04 77.71
C VAL A 4 2.69 -1.61 77.13
N GLU A 5 2.72 -1.54 75.79
CA GLU A 5 2.23 -0.51 74.79
C GLU A 5 2.27 1.01 75.09
N LYS A 6 2.25 1.95 74.14
CA LYS A 6 2.22 2.10 72.66
C LYS A 6 2.38 3.62 72.44
N TYR A 7 2.98 4.07 71.35
CA TYR A 7 2.81 5.35 70.60
C TYR A 7 4.01 5.36 69.62
N LEU A 8 3.92 5.59 68.31
CA LEU A 8 3.25 6.64 67.57
C LEU A 8 3.39 6.34 66.04
N MET A 9 2.64 7.09 65.22
CA MET A 9 2.77 7.33 63.76
C MET A 9 1.75 6.65 62.84
N LEU A 10 0.62 7.35 62.66
CA LEU A 10 -0.30 7.24 61.53
C LEU A 10 0.31 7.93 60.29
N SER A 11 0.65 7.17 59.25
CA SER A 11 0.80 7.68 57.89
C SER A 11 -0.50 7.46 57.13
N ALA A 12 -1.16 8.56 56.78
CA ALA A 12 -2.32 8.56 55.88
C ALA A 12 -1.82 8.34 54.44
N ILE A 13 -2.15 7.18 53.85
CA ILE A 13 -1.99 6.96 52.41
C ILE A 13 -3.37 7.13 51.77
N ILE A 14 -3.49 8.21 51.02
CA ILE A 14 -4.64 8.56 50.18
C ILE A 14 -4.70 7.53 49.05
N PHE A 15 -5.72 6.66 49.07
CA PHE A 15 -6.06 5.84 47.91
C PHE A 15 -6.72 6.75 46.86
N LEU A 16 -5.96 7.08 45.81
CA LEU A 16 -6.53 7.60 44.56
C LEU A 16 -7.31 6.47 43.90
N THR A 17 -8.64 6.55 43.97
CA THR A 17 -9.54 5.72 43.17
C THR A 17 -9.40 6.14 41.70
N GLY A 18 -8.62 5.37 40.95
CA GLY A 18 -8.59 5.46 39.49
C GLY A 18 -9.95 5.05 38.94
N CYS A 19 -10.60 5.94 38.20
CA CYS A 19 -11.77 5.60 37.39
C CYS A 19 -11.32 4.69 36.24
N ASP A 20 -11.86 3.48 36.19
CA ASP A 20 -11.74 2.59 35.04
C ASP A 20 -12.42 3.21 33.82
N ILE A 21 -11.62 3.64 32.84
CA ILE A 21 -12.08 3.96 31.50
C ILE A 21 -12.01 2.64 30.71
N PRO A 22 -13.13 2.09 30.20
CA PRO A 22 -13.07 0.87 29.40
C PRO A 22 -12.46 1.21 28.04
N SER A 23 -11.19 0.87 27.85
CA SER A 23 -10.55 0.85 26.54
C SER A 23 -11.29 -0.16 25.68
N ARG A 24 -12.03 0.34 24.68
CA ARG A 24 -12.66 -0.48 23.66
C ARG A 24 -11.60 -1.00 22.69
N GLY A 25 -10.68 -1.81 23.20
CA GLY A 25 -9.74 -2.57 22.39
C GLY A 25 -10.50 -3.71 21.72
N MET A 26 -10.53 -3.73 20.39
CA MET A 26 -10.87 -4.95 19.66
C MET A 26 -9.81 -6.01 20.04
N VAL A 27 -10.19 -6.96 20.88
CA VAL A 27 -9.37 -8.12 21.21
C VAL A 27 -9.41 -9.06 20.01
N PHE A 28 -8.34 -9.08 19.22
CA PHE A 28 -8.16 -10.07 18.17
C PHE A 28 -7.62 -11.37 18.78
N PRO A 29 -8.14 -12.55 18.38
CA PRO A 29 -7.60 -13.83 18.83
C PRO A 29 -6.12 -13.94 18.46
N GLN A 30 -5.27 -14.21 19.44
CA GLN A 30 -3.90 -14.66 19.17
C GLN A 30 -3.97 -16.10 18.66
N ASP A 31 -4.20 -16.25 17.36
CA ASP A 31 -4.05 -17.54 16.71
C ASP A 31 -2.59 -17.98 16.82
N LYS A 32 -2.39 -19.11 17.52
CA LYS A 32 -1.10 -19.76 17.76
C LYS A 32 -0.31 -19.86 16.45
N GLU A 33 1.02 -19.72 16.56
CA GLU A 33 2.06 -19.65 15.51
C GLU A 33 2.00 -20.67 14.33
N ASN A 34 1.07 -21.62 14.35
CA ASN A 34 1.01 -22.78 13.45
C ASN A 34 0.11 -22.62 12.21
N ASN A 35 -0.44 -21.44 11.90
CA ASN A 35 -1.15 -21.25 10.64
C ASN A 35 -0.60 -20.11 9.78
N LEU A 36 0.73 -20.08 9.62
CA LEU A 36 1.43 -19.23 8.65
C LEU A 36 1.23 -19.71 7.20
N GLN A 37 0.07 -20.28 6.86
CA GLN A 37 -0.26 -20.56 5.47
C GLN A 37 -0.64 -19.25 4.79
N PHE A 38 0.00 -18.97 3.66
CA PHE A 38 -0.41 -17.88 2.78
C PHE A 38 -1.02 -18.48 1.52
N ASN A 39 -2.26 -18.11 1.23
CA ASN A 39 -2.89 -18.39 -0.04
C ASN A 39 -3.07 -17.07 -0.78
N CYS A 40 -2.61 -17.01 -2.03
CA CYS A 40 -2.77 -15.80 -2.82
C CYS A 40 -4.24 -15.58 -3.15
N THR A 41 -4.77 -14.42 -2.78
CA THR A 41 -6.12 -13.96 -3.10
C THR A 41 -6.08 -12.49 -3.48
N GLY A 42 -7.08 -12.05 -4.26
CA GLY A 42 -7.26 -10.66 -4.66
C GLY A 42 -8.35 -9.98 -3.85
N GLU A 43 -8.20 -8.67 -3.61
CA GLU A 43 -9.19 -7.90 -2.83
C GLU A 43 -10.59 -7.93 -3.46
N ASN A 44 -10.70 -8.09 -4.78
CA ASN A 44 -11.95 -8.17 -5.52
C ASN A 44 -12.89 -9.28 -5.04
N VAL A 45 -12.38 -10.33 -4.39
CA VAL A 45 -13.19 -11.41 -3.80
C VAL A 45 -14.00 -10.91 -2.59
N TYR A 46 -13.53 -9.87 -1.89
CA TYR A 46 -14.09 -9.38 -0.64
C TYR A 46 -14.82 -8.03 -0.78
N LEU A 47 -14.79 -7.42 -1.98
CA LEU A 47 -15.43 -6.14 -2.22
C LEU A 47 -16.93 -6.32 -2.45
N PRO A 48 -17.79 -5.55 -1.75
CA PRO A 48 -19.23 -5.58 -1.96
C PRO A 48 -19.60 -4.97 -3.31
N ALA A 49 -20.79 -5.33 -3.81
CA ALA A 49 -21.39 -4.66 -4.94
C ALA A 49 -21.59 -3.16 -4.65
N LEU A 50 -21.42 -2.34 -5.68
CA LEU A 50 -21.58 -0.89 -5.59
C LEU A 50 -23.01 -0.50 -5.93
N ASP A 51 -23.61 0.34 -5.08
CA ASP A 51 -24.89 0.97 -5.40
C ASP A 51 -24.76 1.84 -6.67
N PRO A 52 -25.65 1.71 -7.68
CA PRO A 52 -25.53 2.43 -8.94
C PRO A 52 -25.56 3.95 -8.80
N GLN A 53 -26.35 4.47 -7.86
CA GLN A 53 -26.44 5.91 -7.62
C GLN A 53 -25.18 6.42 -6.93
N ALA A 54 -24.64 5.66 -5.98
CA ALA A 54 -23.38 5.95 -5.32
C ALA A 54 -22.19 5.94 -6.30
N ASP A 55 -22.15 4.97 -7.22
CA ASP A 55 -21.13 4.90 -8.28
C ASP A 55 -21.26 6.06 -9.26
N ASN A 56 -22.47 6.58 -9.51
CA ASN A 56 -22.67 7.81 -10.27
C ASN A 56 -22.04 9.03 -9.58
N TRP A 57 -22.30 9.25 -8.28
CA TRP A 57 -21.65 10.35 -7.54
C TRP A 57 -20.13 10.21 -7.51
N PHE A 58 -19.62 9.00 -7.32
CA PHE A 58 -18.19 8.72 -7.43
C PHE A 58 -17.63 9.10 -8.81
N LYS A 59 -18.28 8.69 -9.90
CA LYS A 59 -17.88 9.03 -11.27
C LYS A 59 -17.88 10.54 -11.51
N GLN A 60 -18.90 11.26 -11.03
CA GLN A 60 -18.95 12.72 -11.12
C GLN A 60 -17.78 13.38 -10.38
N ALA A 61 -17.45 12.92 -9.17
CA ALA A 61 -16.29 13.39 -8.43
C ALA A 61 -14.98 13.15 -9.19
N ARG A 62 -14.84 11.97 -9.81
CA ARG A 62 -13.68 11.63 -10.65
C ARG A 62 -13.54 12.51 -11.89
N VAL A 63 -14.66 12.94 -12.50
CA VAL A 63 -14.63 13.91 -13.62
C VAL A 63 -14.08 15.26 -13.14
N LEU A 64 -14.53 15.74 -11.98
CA LEU A 64 -14.04 16.99 -11.40
C LEU A 64 -12.54 16.93 -11.05
N GLU A 65 -12.06 15.82 -10.48
CA GLU A 65 -10.64 15.64 -10.16
C GLU A 65 -9.71 15.62 -11.38
N LYS A 66 -10.20 15.10 -12.51
CA LYS A 66 -9.44 15.00 -13.77
C LYS A 66 -9.52 16.26 -14.62
N ALA A 67 -10.35 17.23 -14.25
CA ALA A 67 -10.52 18.44 -15.03
C ALA A 67 -9.21 19.25 -15.08
N LYS A 68 -8.89 19.84 -16.25
CA LYS A 68 -7.69 20.67 -16.45
C LYS A 68 -7.78 22.05 -15.80
N ARG A 69 -8.88 22.35 -15.11
CA ARG A 69 -9.16 23.59 -14.40
C ARG A 69 -8.82 23.45 -12.91
N PRO A 70 -8.74 24.56 -12.15
CA PRO A 70 -8.67 24.48 -10.69
C PRO A 70 -9.77 23.56 -10.14
N LYS A 71 -9.37 22.63 -9.26
CA LYS A 71 -10.26 21.59 -8.74
C LYS A 71 -11.15 22.19 -7.65
N ASP A 72 -12.45 21.97 -7.79
CA ASP A 72 -13.41 22.31 -6.75
C ASP A 72 -13.47 21.18 -5.72
N TYR A 73 -12.55 21.23 -4.75
CA TYR A 73 -12.47 20.21 -3.70
C TYR A 73 -13.69 20.21 -2.77
N ALA A 74 -14.45 21.32 -2.68
CA ALA A 74 -15.68 21.33 -1.92
C ALA A 74 -16.74 20.45 -2.60
N ALA A 75 -16.94 20.62 -3.91
CA ALA A 75 -17.85 19.80 -4.70
C ALA A 75 -17.39 18.32 -4.76
N ILE A 76 -16.09 18.07 -4.96
CA ILE A 76 -15.52 16.72 -4.96
C ILE A 76 -15.77 16.02 -3.60
N GLY A 77 -15.47 16.70 -2.50
CA GLY A 77 -15.69 16.19 -1.15
C GLY A 77 -17.17 15.89 -0.89
N ALA A 78 -18.08 16.76 -1.33
CA ALA A 78 -19.52 16.55 -1.18
C ALA A 78 -20.01 15.29 -1.92
N LEU A 79 -19.64 15.14 -3.19
CA LEU A 79 -20.01 13.96 -4.00
C LEU A 79 -19.45 12.66 -3.41
N TYR A 80 -18.20 12.67 -2.93
CA TYR A 80 -17.65 11.51 -2.27
C TYR A 80 -18.37 11.20 -0.96
N ARG A 81 -18.72 12.20 -0.14
CA ARG A 81 -19.51 11.95 1.08
C ARG A 81 -20.85 11.29 0.76
N GLN A 82 -21.58 11.77 -0.24
CA GLN A 82 -22.82 11.14 -0.69
C GLN A 82 -22.62 9.67 -1.09
N ALA A 83 -21.55 9.37 -1.83
CA ALA A 83 -21.22 7.98 -2.19
C ALA A 83 -20.77 7.14 -0.98
N VAL A 84 -19.99 7.72 -0.07
CA VAL A 84 -19.54 7.08 1.18
C VAL A 84 -20.73 6.72 2.05
N ASP A 85 -21.75 7.58 2.15
CA ASP A 85 -22.96 7.33 2.93
C ASP A 85 -23.66 6.03 2.47
N GLN A 86 -23.66 5.78 1.16
CA GLN A 86 -24.19 4.55 0.53
C GLN A 86 -23.19 3.38 0.48
N GLY A 87 -22.06 3.43 1.19
CA GLY A 87 -21.13 2.30 1.27
C GLY A 87 -20.14 2.19 0.11
N HIS A 88 -19.96 3.24 -0.70
CA HIS A 88 -19.10 3.19 -1.89
C HIS A 88 -17.60 3.16 -1.53
N TYR A 89 -17.00 1.97 -1.48
CA TYR A 89 -15.62 1.79 -0.99
C TYR A 89 -14.54 2.54 -1.79
N LYS A 90 -14.72 2.78 -3.09
CA LYS A 90 -13.75 3.59 -3.86
C LYS A 90 -13.83 5.08 -3.48
N ALA A 91 -15.03 5.56 -3.12
CA ALA A 91 -15.22 6.92 -2.65
C ALA A 91 -14.65 7.09 -1.25
N MET A 92 -14.80 6.07 -0.39
CA MET A 92 -14.16 6.01 0.93
C MET A 92 -12.64 6.19 0.83
N ARG A 93 -11.97 5.36 0.01
CA ARG A 93 -10.53 5.46 -0.22
C ARG A 93 -10.10 6.85 -0.73
N ASN A 94 -10.83 7.39 -1.71
CA ASN A 94 -10.48 8.68 -2.30
C ASN A 94 -10.69 9.83 -1.32
N LEU A 95 -11.83 9.88 -0.63
CA LEU A 95 -12.12 10.94 0.32
C LEU A 95 -11.13 10.93 1.49
N GLN A 96 -10.84 9.74 2.04
CA GLN A 96 -9.85 9.56 3.10
C GLN A 96 -8.48 10.13 2.69
N ASN A 97 -8.02 9.83 1.48
CA ASN A 97 -6.75 10.35 0.96
C ASN A 97 -6.77 11.87 0.74
N LEU A 98 -7.89 12.43 0.28
CA LEU A 98 -8.02 13.88 0.09
C LEU A 98 -8.08 14.63 1.43
N LEU A 99 -8.71 14.04 2.45
CA LEU A 99 -8.73 14.58 3.82
C LEU A 99 -7.32 14.57 4.42
N SER A 100 -6.58 13.47 4.29
CA SER A 100 -5.22 13.37 4.84
C SER A 100 -4.22 14.31 4.19
N GLN A 101 -4.41 14.61 2.90
CA GLN A 101 -3.62 15.62 2.18
C GLN A 101 -4.07 17.06 2.43
N GLY A 102 -5.17 17.28 3.18
CA GLY A 102 -5.74 18.60 3.44
C GLY A 102 -6.38 19.27 2.21
N LEU A 103 -6.64 18.50 1.14
CA LEU A 103 -7.25 19.00 -0.09
C LEU A 103 -8.77 19.20 0.07
N VAL A 104 -9.42 18.27 0.77
CA VAL A 104 -10.83 18.39 1.18
C VAL A 104 -10.87 18.83 2.63
N LYS A 105 -11.65 19.88 2.92
CA LYS A 105 -11.90 20.30 4.30
C LYS A 105 -12.79 19.27 5.01
N PRO A 106 -12.51 18.96 6.29
CA PRO A 106 -13.35 18.05 7.06
C PRO A 106 -14.74 18.67 7.31
N LEU A 107 -15.67 17.84 7.75
CA LEU A 107 -16.98 18.29 8.25
C LEU A 107 -16.82 19.28 9.42
N PRO A 108 -17.76 20.23 9.61
CA PRO A 108 -17.70 21.19 10.70
C PRO A 108 -17.51 20.52 12.07
N GLY A 109 -16.58 21.04 12.86
CA GLY A 109 -16.26 20.51 14.19
C GLY A 109 -15.36 19.28 14.21
N LYS A 110 -14.91 18.77 13.05
CA LYS A 110 -13.97 17.64 12.96
C LYS A 110 -12.59 18.06 12.48
N ARG A 111 -11.56 17.39 12.99
CA ARG A 111 -10.23 17.36 12.38
C ARG A 111 -10.24 16.43 11.15
N PRO A 112 -9.35 16.64 10.16
CA PRO A 112 -9.26 15.74 9.00
C PRO A 112 -9.02 14.27 9.40
N SER A 113 -8.20 14.06 10.44
CA SER A 113 -7.90 12.73 10.96
C SER A 113 -9.10 12.02 11.56
N GLU A 114 -10.04 12.76 12.16
CA GLU A 114 -11.24 12.18 12.79
C GLU A 114 -12.23 11.71 11.72
N GLU A 115 -12.53 12.55 10.72
CA GLU A 115 -13.41 12.13 9.62
C GLU A 115 -12.79 10.99 8.81
N ALA A 116 -11.48 11.03 8.55
CA ALA A 116 -10.78 9.96 7.85
C ALA A 116 -10.81 8.63 8.64
N LEU A 117 -10.66 8.69 9.98
CA LEU A 117 -10.76 7.51 10.84
C LEU A 117 -12.16 6.89 10.79
N GLU A 118 -13.23 7.70 10.86
CA GLU A 118 -14.61 7.20 10.74
C GLU A 118 -14.86 6.48 9.41
N ILE A 119 -14.28 6.99 8.31
CA ILE A 119 -14.34 6.34 6.99
C ILE A 119 -13.63 4.98 7.05
N VAL A 120 -12.45 4.91 7.66
CA VAL A 120 -11.68 3.67 7.82
C VAL A 120 -12.43 2.66 8.68
N GLU A 121 -13.04 3.08 9.78
CA GLU A 121 -13.88 2.23 10.63
C GLU A 121 -15.09 1.69 9.87
N LYS A 122 -15.73 2.52 9.03
CA LYS A 122 -16.82 2.09 8.14
C LYS A 122 -16.34 1.03 7.14
N MET A 123 -15.16 1.21 6.54
CA MET A 123 -14.55 0.23 5.64
C MET A 123 -14.27 -1.10 6.34
N ILE A 124 -13.73 -1.07 7.56
CA ILE A 124 -13.48 -2.27 8.37
C ILE A 124 -14.80 -2.98 8.73
N LYS A 125 -15.83 -2.22 9.13
CA LYS A 125 -17.16 -2.78 9.43
C LYS A 125 -17.77 -3.50 8.21
N MET A 126 -17.45 -3.03 7.00
CA MET A 126 -17.85 -3.63 5.73
C MET A 126 -16.88 -4.71 5.23
N ASN A 127 -15.87 -5.07 6.03
CA ASN A 127 -14.81 -6.02 5.68
C ASN A 127 -14.03 -5.67 4.40
N ILE A 128 -13.88 -4.37 4.10
CA ILE A 128 -13.13 -3.88 2.95
C ILE A 128 -11.63 -4.01 3.21
N PRO A 129 -10.86 -4.73 2.37
CA PRO A 129 -9.45 -5.02 2.62
C PRO A 129 -8.58 -3.77 2.83
N SER A 130 -8.78 -2.73 2.03
CA SER A 130 -8.04 -1.47 2.14
C SER A 130 -8.34 -0.68 3.42
N GLY A 131 -9.48 -0.93 4.10
CA GLY A 131 -9.78 -0.33 5.40
C GLY A 131 -8.84 -0.87 6.49
N TYR A 132 -8.60 -2.17 6.49
CA TYR A 132 -7.61 -2.77 7.40
C TYR A 132 -6.20 -2.24 7.13
N TYR A 133 -5.80 -2.12 5.86
CA TYR A 133 -4.50 -1.52 5.52
C TYR A 133 -4.38 -0.08 6.03
N ALA A 134 -5.42 0.74 5.81
CA ALA A 134 -5.45 2.13 6.27
C ALA A 134 -5.34 2.24 7.80
N MET A 135 -6.05 1.40 8.56
CA MET A 135 -5.94 1.39 10.02
C MET A 135 -4.54 0.97 10.47
N GLY A 136 -3.92 -0.01 9.81
CA GLY A 136 -2.53 -0.37 10.05
C GLY A 136 -1.61 0.84 9.88
N TYR A 137 -1.78 1.58 8.79
CA TYR A 137 -1.02 2.81 8.53
C TYR A 137 -1.28 3.90 9.58
N TYR A 138 -2.52 4.06 10.03
CA TYR A 138 -2.88 5.06 11.06
C TYR A 138 -2.28 4.73 12.42
N LEU A 139 -2.32 3.47 12.85
CA LEU A 139 -1.68 3.00 14.07
C LEU A 139 -0.15 3.06 14.00
N GLU A 140 0.44 2.85 12.83
CA GLU A 140 1.89 2.97 12.68
C GLU A 140 2.37 4.43 12.81
N ASN A 141 1.58 5.39 12.31
CA ASN A 141 1.97 6.80 12.20
C ASN A 141 1.28 7.75 13.20
N GLY A 142 0.35 7.26 14.01
CA GLY A 142 -0.43 8.08 14.95
C GLY A 142 -1.45 9.01 14.29
N TYR A 143 -2.04 8.62 13.16
CA TYR A 143 -2.97 9.49 12.44
C TYR A 143 -4.40 9.33 12.96
N GLY A 144 -4.81 10.22 13.86
CA GLY A 144 -6.16 10.21 14.47
C GLY A 144 -6.36 9.13 15.54
N VAL A 145 -5.36 8.28 15.76
CA VAL A 145 -5.31 7.23 16.79
C VAL A 145 -3.95 7.28 17.47
N GLU A 146 -3.85 6.76 18.69
CA GLU A 146 -2.56 6.58 19.35
C GLU A 146 -1.70 5.57 18.58
N PRO A 147 -0.38 5.84 18.37
CA PRO A 147 0.48 4.90 17.69
C PRO A 147 0.59 3.55 18.42
N ASP A 148 0.41 2.46 17.69
CA ASP A 148 0.63 1.10 18.17
C ASP A 148 1.18 0.22 17.03
N LYS A 149 2.49 -0.02 17.08
CA LYS A 149 3.21 -0.82 16.07
C LYS A 149 2.82 -2.29 16.08
N MET A 150 2.40 -2.85 17.22
CA MET A 150 2.01 -4.26 17.28
C MET A 150 0.60 -4.43 16.70
N ALA A 151 -0.32 -3.55 17.07
CA ALA A 151 -1.66 -3.54 16.48
C ALA A 151 -1.60 -3.27 14.97
N SER A 152 -0.74 -2.35 14.50
CA SER A 152 -0.62 -2.06 13.06
C SER A 152 -0.28 -3.30 12.23
N LEU A 153 0.63 -4.14 12.71
CA LEU A 153 1.01 -5.40 12.04
C LEU A 153 -0.16 -6.38 11.93
N ALA A 154 -1.02 -6.46 12.95
CA ALA A 154 -2.23 -7.29 12.90
C ALA A 154 -3.22 -6.79 11.83
N TYR A 155 -3.40 -5.47 11.74
CA TYR A 155 -4.24 -4.85 10.70
C TYR A 155 -3.69 -5.05 9.30
N TYR A 156 -2.38 -4.86 9.10
CA TYR A 156 -1.72 -5.16 7.82
C TYR A 156 -1.83 -6.63 7.45
N ARG A 157 -1.70 -7.55 8.41
CA ARG A 157 -1.88 -8.98 8.17
C ARG A 157 -3.31 -9.31 7.76
N LYS A 158 -4.30 -8.76 8.46
CA LYS A 158 -5.71 -8.94 8.07
C LYS A 158 -5.99 -8.40 6.67
N ALA A 159 -5.43 -7.25 6.30
CA ALA A 159 -5.53 -6.72 4.95
C ALA A 159 -4.92 -7.67 3.91
N ALA A 160 -3.74 -8.24 4.20
CA ALA A 160 -3.05 -9.19 3.33
C ALA A 160 -3.86 -10.48 3.11
N ASP A 161 -4.44 -11.02 4.19
CA ASP A 161 -5.28 -12.22 4.16
C ASP A 161 -6.59 -11.99 3.38
N LEU A 162 -7.06 -10.75 3.32
CA LEU A 162 -8.19 -10.32 2.49
C LEU A 162 -7.78 -9.83 1.09
N GLY A 163 -6.55 -10.12 0.66
CA GLY A 163 -6.13 -9.87 -0.72
C GLY A 163 -5.73 -8.44 -1.05
N ASN A 164 -5.61 -7.55 -0.05
CA ASN A 164 -5.13 -6.20 -0.30
C ASN A 164 -3.64 -6.21 -0.73
N PRO A 165 -3.29 -5.69 -1.91
CA PRO A 165 -1.92 -5.75 -2.41
C PRO A 165 -0.92 -4.99 -1.53
N GLU A 166 -1.31 -3.85 -0.95
CA GLU A 166 -0.45 -3.06 -0.05
C GLU A 166 -0.18 -3.81 1.26
N GLY A 167 -1.19 -4.45 1.85
CA GLY A 167 -1.03 -5.32 3.03
C GLY A 167 -0.15 -6.53 2.74
N GLN A 168 -0.36 -7.21 1.61
CA GLN A 168 0.49 -8.32 1.16
C GLN A 168 1.95 -7.88 1.00
N TYR A 169 2.17 -6.68 0.48
CA TYR A 169 3.51 -6.09 0.35
C TYR A 169 4.17 -5.82 1.69
N VAL A 170 3.47 -5.17 2.63
CA VAL A 170 4.03 -4.83 3.95
C VAL A 170 4.47 -6.09 4.68
N ILE A 171 3.58 -7.08 4.81
CA ILE A 171 3.90 -8.33 5.50
C ILE A 171 4.93 -9.16 4.72
N GLY A 172 4.82 -9.18 3.39
CA GLY A 172 5.78 -9.85 2.52
C GLY A 172 7.21 -9.35 2.70
N ARG A 173 7.41 -8.02 2.80
CA ARG A 173 8.72 -7.42 3.09
C ARG A 173 9.23 -7.77 4.47
N ILE A 174 8.36 -7.77 5.48
CA ILE A 174 8.74 -8.18 6.84
C ILE A 174 9.22 -9.62 6.82
N PHE A 175 8.48 -10.55 6.22
CA PHE A 175 8.90 -11.96 6.15
C PHE A 175 10.14 -12.19 5.28
N LEU A 176 10.39 -11.36 4.28
CA LEU A 176 11.58 -11.47 3.41
C LEU A 176 12.83 -10.81 4.01
N SER A 177 12.70 -9.93 5.01
CA SER A 177 13.84 -9.25 5.62
C SER A 177 14.47 -10.07 6.75
N LYS A 178 15.79 -10.30 6.69
CA LYS A 178 16.52 -10.99 7.76
C LYS A 178 16.65 -10.14 9.04
N ASN A 179 16.63 -8.82 8.91
CA ASN A 179 16.82 -7.86 10.00
C ASN A 179 15.72 -6.79 9.97
N LEU A 180 15.28 -6.31 11.14
CA LEU A 180 14.26 -5.26 11.27
C LEU A 180 14.85 -3.83 11.39
N GLY A 181 16.17 -3.70 11.23
CA GLY A 181 16.94 -2.48 11.50
C GLY A 181 17.80 -2.62 12.77
N ASN A 182 18.84 -1.79 12.90
CA ASN A 182 19.80 -1.81 14.04
C ASN A 182 20.38 -3.21 14.34
N ASP A 183 20.63 -4.00 13.28
CA ASP A 183 21.09 -5.39 13.34
C ASP A 183 20.21 -6.34 14.18
N GLN A 184 18.98 -5.93 14.50
CA GLN A 184 18.03 -6.77 15.19
C GLN A 184 17.55 -7.89 14.27
N LYS A 185 17.84 -9.13 14.67
CA LYS A 185 17.38 -10.34 13.98
C LYS A 185 15.86 -10.35 13.90
N ASN A 186 15.34 -10.58 12.69
CA ASN A 186 13.92 -10.77 12.48
C ASN A 186 13.49 -12.20 12.82
N LEU A 187 12.80 -12.38 13.94
CA LEU A 187 12.33 -13.70 14.38
C LEU A 187 11.21 -14.28 13.49
N VAL A 188 10.51 -13.43 12.76
CA VAL A 188 9.46 -13.81 11.81
C VAL A 188 9.97 -13.90 10.36
N TYR A 189 11.29 -13.96 10.15
CA TYR A 189 11.87 -14.20 8.82
C TYR A 189 11.38 -15.53 8.24
N ARG A 190 10.68 -15.46 7.10
CA ARG A 190 10.07 -16.57 6.36
C ARG A 190 10.15 -16.25 4.86
N PRO A 191 11.33 -16.40 4.22
CA PRO A 191 11.59 -15.86 2.89
C PRO A 191 10.67 -16.43 1.81
N GLU A 192 10.32 -17.72 1.88
CA GLU A 192 9.42 -18.35 0.90
C GLU A 192 8.01 -17.74 0.96
N ILE A 193 7.46 -17.58 2.18
CA ILE A 193 6.15 -16.95 2.37
C ILE A 193 6.21 -15.47 1.97
N GLY A 194 7.26 -14.75 2.40
CA GLY A 194 7.46 -13.35 2.05
C GLY A 194 7.52 -13.12 0.54
N LYS A 195 8.29 -13.95 -0.18
CA LYS A 195 8.37 -13.92 -1.64
C LYS A 195 7.01 -14.25 -2.27
N ALA A 196 6.28 -15.26 -1.78
CA ALA A 196 4.94 -15.59 -2.28
C ALA A 196 3.93 -14.43 -2.10
N MET A 197 3.96 -13.75 -0.95
CA MET A 197 3.11 -12.59 -0.67
C MET A 197 3.43 -11.42 -1.61
N LEU A 198 4.72 -11.14 -1.83
CA LEU A 198 5.13 -10.11 -2.78
C LEU A 198 4.75 -10.46 -4.21
N ILE A 199 4.85 -11.73 -4.62
CA ILE A 199 4.43 -12.18 -5.95
C ILE A 199 2.93 -11.95 -6.14
N CYS A 200 2.13 -12.32 -5.13
CA CYS A 200 0.69 -12.07 -5.15
C CYS A 200 0.36 -10.57 -5.25
N SER A 201 1.02 -9.74 -4.44
CA SER A 201 0.86 -8.29 -4.44
C SER A 201 1.21 -7.68 -5.81
N ALA A 202 2.33 -8.09 -6.39
CA ALA A 202 2.77 -7.66 -7.72
C ALA A 202 1.78 -8.08 -8.81
N ASN A 203 1.29 -9.32 -8.80
CA ASN A 203 0.32 -9.81 -9.77
C ASN A 203 -1.05 -9.13 -9.64
N ASN A 204 -1.41 -8.69 -8.43
CA ASN A 204 -2.60 -7.87 -8.16
C ASN A 204 -2.38 -6.36 -8.40
N GLY A 205 -1.31 -5.98 -9.12
CA GLY A 205 -1.15 -4.62 -9.64
C GLY A 205 -0.36 -3.66 -8.76
N TYR A 206 0.27 -4.13 -7.68
CA TYR A 206 1.10 -3.28 -6.82
C TYR A 206 2.55 -3.23 -7.32
N GLY A 207 2.88 -2.17 -8.05
CA GLY A 207 4.19 -1.94 -8.65
C GLY A 207 5.39 -2.03 -7.68
N PRO A 208 5.32 -1.45 -6.47
CA PRO A 208 6.42 -1.53 -5.52
C PRO A 208 6.77 -2.96 -5.08
N ALA A 209 5.80 -3.89 -5.02
CA ALA A 209 6.09 -5.29 -4.73
C ALA A 209 6.90 -5.95 -5.86
N ALA A 210 6.58 -5.62 -7.11
CA ALA A 210 7.34 -6.12 -8.26
C ALA A 210 8.78 -5.55 -8.27
N TYR A 211 8.95 -4.27 -7.93
CA TYR A 211 10.25 -3.64 -7.75
C TYR A 211 11.10 -4.34 -6.67
N GLU A 212 10.51 -4.63 -5.51
CA GLU A 212 11.20 -5.34 -4.43
C GLU A 212 11.61 -6.76 -4.84
N LEU A 213 10.73 -7.50 -5.52
CA LEU A 213 11.07 -8.81 -6.09
C LEU A 213 12.22 -8.71 -7.09
N ALA A 214 12.20 -7.71 -7.97
CA ALA A 214 13.25 -7.51 -8.95
C ALA A 214 14.60 -7.27 -8.28
N ASN A 215 14.64 -6.45 -7.23
CA ASN A 215 15.85 -6.24 -6.44
C ASN A 215 16.29 -7.51 -5.70
N HIS A 216 15.36 -8.28 -5.14
CA HIS A 216 15.68 -9.55 -4.50
C HIS A 216 16.33 -10.53 -5.49
N TYR A 217 15.73 -10.72 -6.67
CA TYR A 217 16.30 -11.59 -7.70
C TYR A 217 17.65 -11.08 -8.22
N LYS A 218 17.80 -9.75 -8.38
CA LYS A 218 19.06 -9.12 -8.84
C LYS A 218 20.18 -9.29 -7.82
N LEU A 219 19.93 -8.94 -6.57
CA LEU A 219 20.97 -8.75 -5.56
C LEU A 219 21.26 -10.02 -4.78
N ILE A 220 20.22 -10.79 -4.44
CA ILE A 220 20.31 -11.99 -3.60
C ILE A 220 20.46 -13.23 -4.47
N ASP A 221 19.50 -13.48 -5.37
CA ASP A 221 19.48 -14.71 -6.17
C ASP A 221 20.43 -14.65 -7.37
N LYS A 222 20.98 -13.47 -7.70
CA LYS A 222 21.77 -13.19 -8.91
C LYS A 222 21.10 -13.66 -10.20
N ASN A 223 19.77 -13.70 -10.21
CA ASN A 223 18.95 -14.13 -11.33
C ASN A 223 18.46 -12.91 -12.12
N TYR A 224 19.31 -12.42 -13.02
CA TYR A 224 19.02 -11.20 -13.78
C TYR A 224 17.84 -11.33 -14.73
N LYS A 225 17.54 -12.53 -15.22
CA LYS A 225 16.36 -12.79 -16.07
C LYS A 225 15.07 -12.56 -15.28
N MET A 226 14.97 -13.13 -14.08
CA MET A 226 13.82 -12.90 -13.21
C MET A 226 13.76 -11.46 -12.70
N ALA A 227 14.90 -10.85 -12.40
CA ALA A 227 14.94 -9.43 -12.03
C ALA A 227 14.38 -8.54 -13.15
N THR A 228 14.81 -8.75 -14.39
CA THR A 228 14.31 -8.03 -15.57
C THR A 228 12.80 -8.23 -15.75
N TYR A 229 12.32 -9.47 -15.58
CA TYR A 229 10.88 -9.79 -15.62
C TYR A 229 10.08 -9.02 -14.56
N TYR A 230 10.53 -9.00 -13.30
CA TYR A 230 9.80 -8.32 -12.24
C TYR A 230 9.89 -6.80 -12.32
N TYR A 231 10.99 -6.23 -12.82
CA TYR A 231 11.00 -4.81 -13.19
C TYR A 231 9.96 -4.54 -14.29
N GLN A 232 9.86 -5.39 -15.32
CA GLN A 232 8.86 -5.22 -16.38
C GLN A 232 7.44 -5.27 -15.81
N LEU A 233 7.16 -6.19 -14.89
CA LEU A 233 5.88 -6.23 -14.17
C LEU A 233 5.65 -4.96 -13.32
N GLY A 234 6.69 -4.44 -12.67
CA GLY A 234 6.65 -3.15 -11.98
C GLY A 234 6.27 -2.01 -12.91
N VAL A 235 6.88 -1.92 -14.09
CA VAL A 235 6.54 -0.93 -15.12
C VAL A 235 5.09 -1.09 -15.58
N ARG A 236 4.63 -2.31 -15.85
CA ARG A 236 3.23 -2.61 -16.20
C ARG A 236 2.26 -2.06 -15.15
N ASN A 237 2.65 -2.20 -13.88
CA ASN A 237 1.92 -1.72 -12.71
C ASN A 237 2.19 -0.25 -12.33
N GLY A 238 2.88 0.51 -13.19
CA GLY A 238 3.10 1.94 -12.99
C GLY A 238 4.17 2.29 -11.96
N ASP A 239 5.12 1.39 -11.69
CA ASP A 239 6.24 1.67 -10.78
C ASP A 239 7.35 2.46 -11.49
N TYR A 240 7.60 3.67 -10.97
CA TYR A 240 8.60 4.59 -11.52
C TYR A 240 10.02 4.03 -11.44
N TYR A 241 10.38 3.43 -10.31
CA TYR A 241 11.73 2.94 -10.06
C TYR A 241 12.08 1.74 -10.92
N SER A 242 11.11 0.89 -11.22
CA SER A 242 11.24 -0.21 -12.16
C SER A 242 11.51 0.29 -13.58
N ALA A 243 10.79 1.34 -14.02
CA ALA A 243 11.01 1.94 -15.33
C ALA A 243 12.40 2.59 -15.41
N LEU A 244 12.81 3.29 -14.35
CA LEU A 244 14.16 3.87 -14.24
C LEU A 244 15.24 2.78 -14.29
N ASN A 245 15.07 1.69 -13.56
CA ASN A 245 16.04 0.60 -13.53
C ASN A 245 16.18 -0.03 -14.92
N LEU A 246 15.08 -0.35 -15.61
CA LEU A 246 15.15 -0.91 -16.96
C LEU A 246 15.76 0.07 -17.96
N GLN A 247 15.37 1.36 -17.91
CA GLN A 247 15.97 2.40 -18.73
C GLN A 247 17.50 2.43 -18.60
N ASN A 248 18.02 2.36 -17.38
CA ASN A 248 19.47 2.40 -17.14
C ASN A 248 20.14 1.06 -17.42
N SER A 249 19.47 -0.06 -17.16
CA SER A 249 20.00 -1.40 -17.39
C SER A 249 20.26 -1.68 -18.87
N PHE A 250 19.36 -1.23 -19.76
CA PHE A 250 19.52 -1.38 -21.22
C PHE A 250 20.58 -0.44 -21.82
N GLN A 251 21.23 0.42 -21.02
CA GLN A 251 22.48 1.07 -21.42
C GLN A 251 23.69 0.11 -21.28
N SER A 252 23.47 -1.09 -20.74
CA SER A 252 24.48 -2.12 -20.47
C SER A 252 25.64 -1.60 -19.61
N PRO A 253 25.36 -1.09 -18.40
CA PRO A 253 26.41 -0.63 -17.49
C PRO A 253 27.35 -1.78 -17.09
N PRO A 254 28.57 -1.49 -16.63
CA PRO A 254 29.50 -2.53 -16.20
C PRO A 254 28.97 -3.26 -14.94
N PRO A 255 29.42 -4.50 -14.66
CA PRO A 255 29.02 -5.26 -13.46
C PRO A 255 29.29 -4.57 -12.12
N THR A 256 30.16 -3.55 -12.10
CA THR A 256 30.43 -2.71 -10.92
C THR A 256 29.28 -1.77 -10.58
N ASP A 257 28.39 -1.45 -11.53
CA ASP A 257 27.13 -0.76 -11.25
C ASP A 257 26.10 -1.76 -10.72
N MET A 258 26.17 -2.03 -9.41
CA MET A 258 25.23 -2.94 -8.74
C MET A 258 23.78 -2.45 -8.76
N ILE A 259 23.54 -1.17 -9.06
CA ILE A 259 22.20 -0.59 -9.10
C ILE A 259 21.53 -1.00 -10.42
N HIS A 260 22.20 -0.81 -11.55
CA HIS A 260 21.59 -0.97 -12.87
C HIS A 260 22.09 -2.17 -13.68
N TYR A 261 23.07 -2.94 -13.19
CA TYR A 261 23.54 -4.12 -13.90
C TYR A 261 22.49 -5.26 -13.89
N LEU A 262 22.02 -5.64 -15.08
CA LEU A 262 21.11 -6.78 -15.31
C LEU A 262 21.64 -7.79 -16.36
N ASN A 263 22.91 -7.70 -16.75
CA ASN A 263 23.48 -8.57 -17.78
C ASN A 263 22.60 -8.63 -19.06
N VAL A 264 22.12 -7.47 -19.49
CA VAL A 264 21.35 -7.30 -20.73
C VAL A 264 22.22 -6.61 -21.76
N THR A 265 22.02 -6.94 -23.05
CA THR A 265 22.70 -6.24 -24.14
C THR A 265 22.17 -4.82 -24.28
N ARG A 266 23.05 -3.90 -24.66
CA ARG A 266 22.68 -2.51 -24.93
C ARG A 266 21.59 -2.44 -26.01
N ASP A 267 20.54 -1.67 -25.75
CA ASP A 267 19.42 -1.46 -26.66
C ASP A 267 18.88 -0.03 -26.50
N ASP A 268 19.40 0.89 -27.33
CA ASP A 268 19.13 2.33 -27.21
C ASP A 268 17.65 2.68 -27.44
N GLU A 269 16.93 1.90 -28.27
CA GLU A 269 15.50 2.09 -28.47
C GLU A 269 14.70 1.67 -27.23
N ARG A 270 15.06 0.58 -26.54
CA ARG A 270 14.45 0.24 -25.24
C ARG A 270 14.69 1.31 -24.21
N VAL A 271 15.92 1.83 -24.13
CA VAL A 271 16.25 2.95 -23.25
C VAL A 271 15.30 4.12 -23.51
N HIS A 272 15.09 4.48 -24.78
CA HIS A 272 14.16 5.55 -25.16
C HIS A 272 12.70 5.25 -24.77
N ARG A 273 12.20 4.04 -25.02
CA ARG A 273 10.81 3.66 -24.67
C ARG A 273 10.57 3.68 -23.16
N TYR A 274 11.48 3.12 -22.36
CA TYR A 274 11.37 3.18 -20.90
C TYR A 274 11.50 4.60 -20.37
N LEU A 275 12.31 5.47 -20.99
CA LEU A 275 12.36 6.88 -20.64
C LEU A 275 10.98 7.55 -20.79
N LEU A 276 10.30 7.34 -21.92
CA LEU A 276 8.96 7.90 -22.16
C LEU A 276 7.92 7.34 -21.16
N ILE A 277 7.95 6.03 -20.90
CA ILE A 277 7.07 5.38 -19.92
C ILE A 277 7.32 5.94 -18.51
N LYS A 278 8.58 6.04 -18.10
CA LYS A 278 8.97 6.61 -16.80
C LYS A 278 8.48 8.05 -16.64
N HIS A 279 8.65 8.88 -17.68
CA HIS A 279 8.13 10.26 -17.67
C HIS A 279 6.62 10.31 -17.53
N GLU A 280 5.91 9.39 -18.17
CA GLU A 280 4.45 9.30 -18.06
C GLU A 280 4.00 8.90 -16.65
N ILE A 281 4.64 7.90 -16.04
CA ILE A 281 4.40 7.50 -14.65
C ILE A 281 4.63 8.70 -13.71
N GLY A 282 5.72 9.45 -13.92
CA GLY A 282 6.04 10.62 -13.10
C GLY A 282 5.00 11.75 -13.19
N LYS A 283 4.35 11.90 -14.35
CA LYS A 283 3.27 12.90 -14.54
C LYS A 283 1.92 12.42 -14.03
N ASN A 284 1.68 11.10 -14.07
CA ASN A 284 0.43 10.48 -13.70
C ASN A 284 0.70 9.23 -12.87
N SER A 285 0.64 9.37 -11.55
CA SER A 285 0.84 8.26 -10.60
C SER A 285 -0.19 7.11 -10.75
N SER A 286 -1.32 7.37 -11.44
CA SER A 286 -2.32 6.36 -11.78
C SER A 286 -2.07 5.66 -13.13
N ALA A 287 -1.02 6.03 -13.87
CA ALA A 287 -0.68 5.39 -15.14
C ALA A 287 -0.37 3.91 -14.94
N ARG A 288 -0.93 3.07 -15.82
CA ARG A 288 -0.71 1.62 -15.88
C ARG A 288 -0.58 1.24 -17.36
N PHE A 289 0.19 0.21 -17.65
CA PHE A 289 0.55 -0.17 -19.02
C PHE A 289 0.23 -1.66 -19.27
N PRO A 290 -1.06 -2.08 -19.24
CA PRO A 290 -1.43 -3.48 -19.40
C PRO A 290 -0.96 -4.07 -20.75
N ASP A 291 -0.77 -3.21 -21.75
CA ASP A 291 -0.29 -3.47 -23.09
C ASP A 291 1.24 -3.27 -23.25
N LEU A 292 2.00 -3.23 -22.15
CA LEU A 292 3.43 -2.91 -22.16
C LEU A 292 4.24 -3.73 -23.17
N ASP A 293 3.89 -5.00 -23.41
CA ASP A 293 4.61 -5.86 -24.35
C ASP A 293 4.31 -5.53 -25.83
N LYS A 294 3.28 -4.74 -26.12
CA LYS A 294 3.09 -4.11 -27.44
C LYS A 294 3.93 -2.86 -27.63
N ILE A 295 4.52 -2.34 -26.54
CA ILE A 295 5.37 -1.15 -26.53
C ILE A 295 6.84 -1.57 -26.43
N VAL A 296 7.20 -2.38 -25.46
CA VAL A 296 8.59 -2.74 -25.14
C VAL A 296 8.67 -4.17 -24.57
N PRO A 297 8.39 -5.21 -25.37
CA PRO A 297 8.44 -6.61 -24.92
C PRO A 297 9.86 -7.02 -24.56
N LEU A 298 10.12 -7.73 -23.46
CA LEU A 298 11.49 -8.10 -23.08
C LEU A 298 12.23 -8.92 -24.15
N PRO A 299 13.58 -8.80 -24.25
CA PRO A 299 14.38 -9.69 -25.09
C PRO A 299 14.13 -11.18 -24.76
N PRO A 300 14.22 -12.09 -25.74
CA PRO A 300 14.75 -11.88 -27.09
C PRO A 300 13.72 -11.34 -28.11
N ALA A 301 12.49 -11.01 -27.69
CA ALA A 301 11.48 -10.51 -28.62
C ALA A 301 11.94 -9.17 -29.28
N PRO A 302 11.83 -9.03 -30.61
CA PRO A 302 12.13 -7.77 -31.27
C PRO A 302 11.12 -6.69 -30.88
N LEU A 303 11.53 -5.44 -30.95
CA LEU A 303 10.64 -4.32 -30.68
C LEU A 303 9.60 -4.17 -31.80
N PRO A 304 8.30 -4.07 -31.47
CA PRO A 304 7.27 -3.80 -32.45
C PRO A 304 7.35 -2.35 -32.94
N LYS A 305 6.73 -2.07 -34.10
CA LYS A 305 6.44 -0.70 -34.51
C LYS A 305 5.56 -0.05 -33.44
N TRP A 306 5.92 1.16 -33.02
CA TRP A 306 5.20 1.90 -31.99
C TRP A 306 5.15 3.38 -32.37
N ASP A 307 3.98 3.99 -32.25
CA ASP A 307 3.69 5.37 -32.65
C ASP A 307 3.98 6.40 -31.54
N GLY A 308 4.59 5.97 -30.42
CA GLY A 308 4.84 6.82 -29.25
C GLY A 308 3.62 7.05 -28.36
N SER A 309 2.49 6.39 -28.61
CA SER A 309 1.26 6.56 -27.84
C SER A 309 0.98 5.40 -26.88
N PHE A 310 0.22 5.65 -25.81
CA PHE A 310 -0.16 4.65 -24.82
C PHE A 310 -1.64 4.27 -24.97
N GLU A 311 -1.98 2.97 -25.02
CA GLU A 311 -3.36 2.52 -25.26
C GLU A 311 -4.34 3.06 -24.21
N TYR A 312 -3.95 3.10 -22.93
CA TYR A 312 -4.84 3.62 -21.87
C TYR A 312 -5.23 5.09 -22.04
N LYS A 313 -4.48 5.87 -22.84
CA LYS A 313 -4.85 7.25 -23.21
C LYS A 313 -5.86 7.31 -24.35
N LYS A 314 -5.94 6.27 -25.19
CA LYS A 314 -6.84 6.22 -26.35
C LYS A 314 -8.30 5.95 -25.96
N GLY A 315 -8.54 5.33 -24.79
CA GLY A 315 -9.88 5.02 -24.26
C GLY A 315 -10.56 6.13 -23.43
N GLY A 316 -10.04 7.35 -23.44
CA GLY A 316 -10.56 8.49 -22.66
C GLY A 316 -11.44 9.47 -23.45
N LYS A 317 -12.17 9.00 -24.47
CA LYS A 317 -13.21 9.78 -25.15
C LYS A 317 -14.57 9.47 -24.57
#